data_AF-A0A3N2DP54-F1
#
_entry.id   AF-A0A3N2DP54-F1
#
_cell.length_a   1.000
_cell.length_b   1.000
_cell.length_c   1.000
_cell.angle_alpha   90.00
_cell.angle_beta   90.00
_cell.angle_gamma   90.00
#
_symmetry.space_group_name_H-M   'P 1'
#
loop_
_entity.id
_entity.type
_entity.pdbx_description
1 polymer ?
#
loop_
_entity_poly.entity_id
_entity_poly.type
_entity_poly.pdbx_seq_one_letter_code
_entity_poly.pdbx_strand_id
1 'polypeptide(L)'
;MHRLLIIVSMLLVSSPQLKADTITKLQVCQSITSNSERLRCFDKLELGKASSINAEQGKLKRAFHKQEFGKETWSKSSDKVDEIIATVEKVQKSSYGKQIITLSNQQTWKQLATSHFKLRVGDRVSIERGSLNSFFLSKSNSSKKEKFTRIN
;
A
#
# COMPACT_ATOMS: atom_id res chain seq x y z
N MET A 1 -53.92 -23.07 35.59
CA MET A 1 -54.21 -22.64 36.96
C MET A 1 -53.36 -21.43 37.25
N HIS A 2 -54.06 -20.33 37.49
CA HIS A 2 -53.52 -19.02 37.79
C HIS A 2 -52.75 -19.02 39.11
N ARG A 3 -51.74 -18.15 39.16
CA ARG A 3 -51.47 -17.22 40.26
C ARG A 3 -51.75 -17.76 41.67
N LEU A 4 -50.70 -18.05 42.43
CA LEU A 4 -50.47 -17.47 43.75
C LEU A 4 -49.20 -18.10 44.34
N LEU A 5 -48.11 -17.33 44.36
CA LEU A 5 -47.26 -17.12 45.54
C LEU A 5 -46.07 -16.27 45.10
N ILE A 6 -46.38 -14.98 44.94
CA ILE A 6 -45.41 -13.88 45.04
C ILE A 6 -44.89 -13.87 46.50
N ILE A 7 -43.81 -13.12 46.71
CA ILE A 7 -43.27 -12.54 47.95
C ILE A 7 -42.51 -13.49 48.89
N VAL A 8 -41.18 -13.62 48.68
CA VAL A 8 -40.16 -13.35 49.72
C VAL A 8 -38.83 -12.89 49.06
N SER A 9 -38.28 -11.79 49.58
CA SER A 9 -36.87 -11.35 49.51
C SER A 9 -36.34 -10.64 48.24
N MET A 10 -36.76 -9.38 48.09
CA MET A 10 -35.96 -8.20 48.42
C MET A 10 -34.42 -8.26 48.25
N LEU A 11 -33.90 -7.22 47.58
CA LEU A 11 -32.53 -6.67 47.58
C LEU A 11 -31.45 -7.40 46.77
N LEU A 12 -31.31 -7.02 45.49
CA LEU A 12 -30.01 -6.93 44.84
C LEU A 12 -29.79 -5.50 44.35
N VAL A 13 -28.89 -4.85 45.09
CA VAL A 13 -28.42 -3.48 45.04
C VAL A 13 -27.79 -3.15 43.68
N SER A 14 -28.17 -2.02 43.10
CA SER A 14 -27.43 -1.38 42.01
C SER A 14 -26.08 -0.89 42.52
N SER A 15 -24.98 -1.54 42.15
CA SER A 15 -23.63 -1.05 42.41
C SER A 15 -23.35 0.24 41.62
N PRO A 16 -22.78 1.30 42.22
CA PRO A 16 -22.30 2.45 41.46
C PRO A 16 -21.10 2.02 40.59
N GLN A 17 -21.10 2.41 39.32
CA GLN A 17 -19.98 2.14 38.40
C GLN A 17 -18.73 2.93 38.82
N LEU A 18 -17.70 2.21 39.24
CA LEU A 18 -16.36 2.74 39.52
C LEU A 18 -15.62 3.04 38.20
N LYS A 19 -16.00 4.11 37.50
CA LYS A 19 -15.25 4.65 36.33
C LYS A 19 -14.64 6.04 36.58
N ALA A 20 -14.48 6.42 37.84
CA ALA A 20 -13.98 7.75 38.21
C ALA A 20 -12.45 7.88 38.21
N ASP A 21 -11.68 6.79 38.32
CA ASP A 21 -10.24 6.91 38.62
C ASP A 21 -9.34 7.20 37.39
N THR A 22 -9.71 6.76 36.18
CA THR A 22 -8.90 6.98 34.97
C THR A 22 -9.17 8.32 34.30
N ILE A 23 -10.44 8.72 34.19
CA ILE A 23 -10.83 10.01 33.56
C ILE A 23 -10.26 11.19 34.36
N THR A 24 -10.26 11.09 35.69
CA THR A 24 -9.75 12.14 36.58
C THR A 24 -8.23 12.33 36.41
N LYS A 25 -7.46 11.27 36.21
CA LYS A 25 -6.01 11.34 35.98
C LYS A 25 -5.66 12.02 34.65
N LEU A 26 -6.47 11.83 33.60
CA LEU A 26 -6.26 12.50 32.30
C LEU A 26 -6.59 14.00 32.35
N GLN A 27 -7.65 14.38 33.08
CA GLN A 27 -8.06 15.79 33.21
C GLN A 27 -7.00 16.64 33.92
N VAL A 28 -6.31 16.08 34.93
CA VAL A 28 -5.22 16.75 35.63
C VAL A 28 -4.06 17.11 34.70
N CYS A 29 -3.65 16.20 33.81
CA CYS A 29 -2.60 16.51 32.83
C CYS A 29 -3.07 17.54 31.79
N GLN A 30 -4.34 17.53 31.41
CA GLN A 30 -4.89 18.46 30.43
C GLN A 30 -4.92 19.92 30.94
N SER A 31 -5.11 20.12 32.24
CA SER A 31 -5.13 21.46 32.85
C SER A 31 -3.76 22.15 32.97
N ILE A 32 -2.66 21.49 32.58
CA ILE A 32 -1.31 22.08 32.64
C ILE A 32 -1.06 22.97 31.41
N THR A 33 -0.76 24.26 31.63
CA THR A 33 -0.50 25.25 30.56
C THR A 33 0.87 25.06 29.90
N SER A 34 1.90 24.68 30.65
CA SER A 34 3.25 24.48 30.11
C SER A 34 3.30 23.24 29.23
N ASN A 35 3.69 23.40 27.97
CA ASN A 35 3.77 22.31 27.00
C ASN A 35 4.71 21.18 27.46
N SER A 36 5.83 21.54 28.07
CA SER A 36 6.85 20.56 28.51
C SER A 36 6.42 19.78 29.75
N GLU A 37 5.72 20.42 30.69
CA GLU A 37 5.22 19.78 31.91
C GLU A 37 4.01 18.91 31.63
N ARG A 38 3.11 19.40 30.77
CA ARG A 38 1.94 18.65 30.31
C ARG A 38 2.35 17.34 29.64
N LEU A 39 3.35 17.38 28.77
CA LEU A 39 3.86 16.18 28.09
C LEU A 39 4.40 15.16 29.09
N ARG A 40 5.24 15.61 30.03
CA ARG A 40 5.79 14.75 31.10
C ARG A 40 4.72 14.15 32.00
N CYS A 41 3.59 14.84 32.20
CA CYS A 41 2.46 14.33 32.97
C CYS A 41 1.80 13.14 32.26
N PHE A 42 1.55 13.25 30.95
CA PHE A 42 0.99 12.16 30.15
C PHE A 42 1.92 10.95 30.10
N ASP A 43 3.22 11.16 29.95
CA ASP A 43 4.21 10.08 29.90
C ASP A 43 4.26 9.25 31.20
N LYS A 44 3.87 9.82 32.34
CA LYS A 44 3.81 9.12 33.64
C LYS A 44 2.54 8.29 33.84
N LEU A 45 1.52 8.45 32.99
CA LEU A 45 0.32 7.63 33.06
C LEU A 45 0.64 6.24 32.47
N GLU A 46 1.06 5.31 33.32
CA GLU A 46 1.20 3.90 32.92
C GLU A 46 -0.17 3.26 32.70
N LEU A 47 -0.79 3.57 31.55
CA LEU A 47 -1.96 2.86 31.04
C LEU A 47 -1.51 1.50 30.50
N GLY A 48 -1.21 0.57 31.41
CA GLY A 48 -0.97 -0.83 31.11
C GLY A 48 0.36 -1.11 30.40
N LYS A 49 1.25 -1.81 31.08
CA LYS A 49 2.42 -2.49 30.50
C LYS A 49 2.03 -3.35 29.29
N ALA A 50 2.14 -2.78 28.09
CA ALA A 50 2.16 -3.50 26.82
C ALA A 50 3.28 -3.00 25.90
N SER A 51 4.36 -2.44 26.47
CA SER A 51 5.43 -1.82 25.68
C SER A 51 6.84 -2.10 26.19
N SER A 52 7.14 -3.36 26.53
CA SER A 52 8.54 -3.80 26.72
C SER A 52 9.00 -4.85 25.69
N ILE A 53 8.12 -5.33 24.81
CA ILE A 53 8.50 -6.26 23.73
C ILE A 53 8.51 -5.63 22.33
N ASN A 54 8.16 -4.35 22.20
CA ASN A 54 8.05 -3.65 20.90
C ASN A 54 8.84 -2.32 20.82
N ALA A 55 9.46 -1.86 21.91
CA ALA A 55 10.17 -0.58 21.93
C ALA A 55 11.49 -0.63 21.13
N GLU A 56 12.19 -1.77 21.15
CA GLU A 56 13.42 -1.98 20.38
C GLU A 56 13.16 -2.15 18.88
N GLN A 57 12.17 -2.96 18.49
CA GLN A 57 11.79 -3.05 17.06
C GLN A 57 11.26 -1.72 16.54
N GLY A 58 10.52 -0.96 17.35
CA GLY A 58 10.02 0.37 16.98
C GLY A 58 11.15 1.37 16.68
N LYS A 59 12.24 1.34 17.44
CA LYS A 59 13.39 2.22 17.26
C LYS A 59 14.18 1.88 15.99
N LEU A 60 14.42 0.60 15.73
CA LEU A 60 15.11 0.13 14.52
C LEU A 60 14.29 0.41 13.26
N LYS A 61 12.97 0.15 13.29
CA LYS A 61 12.08 0.37 12.15
C LYS A 61 11.94 1.85 11.80
N ARG A 62 11.98 2.74 12.79
CA ARG A 62 11.91 4.20 12.61
C ARG A 62 13.22 4.79 12.12
N ALA A 63 14.37 4.24 12.53
CA ALA A 63 15.67 4.58 11.98
C ALA A 63 15.82 4.11 10.52
N PHE A 64 15.36 2.90 10.21
CA PHE A 64 15.31 2.37 8.84
C PHE A 64 14.40 3.22 7.94
N HIS A 65 13.18 3.55 8.38
CA HIS A 65 12.29 4.44 7.62
C HIS A 65 12.87 5.84 7.38
N LYS A 66 13.67 6.38 8.32
CA LYS A 66 14.33 7.68 8.18
C LYS A 66 15.49 7.64 7.17
N GLN A 67 16.18 6.50 7.07
CA GLN A 67 17.25 6.29 6.09
C GLN A 67 16.70 6.03 4.68
N GLU A 68 15.48 5.50 4.59
CA GLU A 68 14.76 5.22 3.35
C GLU A 68 13.96 6.43 2.82
N PHE A 69 13.69 7.42 3.68
CA PHE A 69 13.06 8.67 3.27
C PHE A 69 13.93 9.41 2.24
N GLY A 70 13.38 9.66 1.04
CA GLY A 70 14.11 10.20 -0.11
C GLY A 70 14.76 9.12 -0.99
N LYS A 71 14.57 7.84 -0.68
CA LYS A 71 15.05 6.66 -1.44
C LYS A 71 13.91 5.79 -1.95
N GLU A 72 12.66 6.23 -1.85
CA GLU A 72 11.46 5.50 -2.30
C GLU A 72 11.50 5.05 -3.77
N THR A 73 12.38 5.63 -4.60
CA THR A 73 12.61 5.19 -5.98
C THR A 73 13.57 3.99 -6.10
N TRP A 74 14.41 3.75 -5.10
CA TRP A 74 15.44 2.69 -5.09
C TRP A 74 14.99 1.39 -4.41
N SER A 75 14.01 1.44 -3.50
CA SER A 75 13.48 0.26 -2.81
C SER A 75 12.18 -0.26 -3.41
N LYS A 76 12.30 -0.99 -4.53
CA LYS A 76 11.39 -2.07 -4.95
C LYS A 76 11.86 -2.63 -6.30
N SER A 77 13.10 -3.13 -6.38
CA SER A 77 13.53 -3.90 -7.56
C SER A 77 13.33 -5.42 -7.38
N SER A 78 13.23 -5.94 -6.14
CA SER A 78 13.20 -7.39 -5.92
C SER A 78 11.97 -8.10 -6.50
N ASP A 79 10.84 -7.38 -6.65
CA ASP A 79 9.56 -7.97 -7.05
C ASP A 79 9.05 -7.44 -8.40
N LYS A 80 9.84 -6.61 -9.10
CA LYS A 80 9.43 -6.06 -10.41
C LYS A 80 9.97 -6.96 -11.52
N VAL A 81 9.08 -7.42 -12.40
CA VAL A 81 9.45 -8.19 -13.60
C VAL A 81 10.02 -7.25 -14.66
N ASP A 82 11.34 -7.23 -14.86
CA ASP A 82 12.04 -6.28 -15.74
C ASP A 82 11.79 -6.51 -17.23
N GLU A 83 11.53 -7.75 -17.62
CA GLU A 83 11.24 -8.09 -19.01
C GLU A 83 10.13 -9.15 -19.09
N ILE A 84 9.26 -9.01 -20.08
CA ILE A 84 8.31 -10.06 -20.47
C ILE A 84 8.54 -10.45 -21.92
N ILE A 85 8.35 -11.72 -22.23
CA ILE A 85 8.39 -12.26 -23.59
C ILE A 85 7.02 -12.82 -23.93
N ALA A 86 6.48 -12.44 -25.08
CA ALA A 86 5.18 -12.90 -25.54
C ALA A 86 5.13 -12.96 -27.08
N THR A 87 4.07 -13.58 -27.58
CA THR A 87 3.78 -13.62 -29.02
C THR A 87 2.68 -12.61 -29.34
N VAL A 88 2.79 -11.91 -30.46
CA VAL A 88 1.74 -11.01 -30.94
C VAL A 88 0.57 -11.81 -31.51
N GLU A 89 -0.61 -11.69 -30.91
CA GLU A 89 -1.84 -12.37 -31.38
C GLU A 89 -2.67 -11.46 -32.28
N LYS A 90 -2.65 -10.15 -32.04
CA LYS A 90 -3.43 -9.18 -32.81
C LYS A 90 -2.63 -7.92 -33.06
N VAL A 91 -2.78 -7.34 -34.25
CA VAL A 91 -2.24 -6.02 -34.60
C VAL A 91 -3.37 -5.18 -35.19
N GLN A 92 -3.56 -3.99 -34.62
CA GLN A 92 -4.49 -2.97 -35.06
C GLN A 92 -3.74 -1.65 -35.26
N LYS A 93 -4.35 -0.71 -35.99
CA LYS A 93 -3.85 0.67 -36.11
C LYS A 93 -4.86 1.63 -35.52
N SER A 94 -4.37 2.61 -34.77
CA SER A 94 -5.15 3.78 -34.38
C SER A 94 -5.40 4.70 -35.58
N SER A 95 -6.33 5.65 -35.43
CA SER A 95 -6.61 6.70 -36.42
C SER A 95 -5.36 7.47 -36.87
N TYR A 96 -4.38 7.63 -35.98
CA TYR A 96 -3.10 8.30 -36.25
C TYR A 96 -1.99 7.34 -36.75
N GLY A 97 -2.33 6.12 -37.15
CA GLY A 97 -1.39 5.14 -37.71
C GLY A 97 -0.48 4.43 -36.71
N LYS A 98 -0.57 4.74 -35.40
CA LYS A 98 0.17 4.04 -34.34
C LYS A 98 -0.36 2.61 -34.17
N GLN A 99 0.53 1.63 -34.00
CA GLN A 99 0.15 0.24 -33.80
C GLN A 99 -0.39 0.00 -32.40
N ILE A 100 -1.44 -0.82 -32.31
CA ILE A 100 -1.99 -1.39 -31.09
C ILE A 100 -1.86 -2.90 -31.23
N ILE A 101 -1.21 -3.56 -30.29
CA ILE A 101 -1.01 -5.00 -30.33
C ILE A 101 -1.64 -5.66 -29.11
N THR A 102 -2.17 -6.87 -29.30
CA THR A 102 -2.56 -7.77 -28.22
C THR A 102 -1.59 -8.94 -28.21
N LEU A 103 -1.07 -9.25 -27.04
CA LEU A 103 -0.10 -10.31 -26.81
C LEU A 103 -0.77 -11.57 -26.28
N SER A 104 -0.08 -12.70 -26.36
CA SER A 104 -0.56 -14.02 -25.88
C SER A 104 -0.82 -14.12 -24.38
N ASN A 105 -0.30 -13.17 -23.60
CA ASN A 105 -0.66 -13.01 -22.19
C ASN A 105 -1.86 -12.07 -21.99
N GLN A 106 -2.64 -11.82 -23.06
CA GLN A 106 -3.83 -10.97 -23.12
C GLN A 106 -3.55 -9.47 -22.86
N GLN A 107 -2.30 -9.06 -22.68
CA GLN A 107 -1.97 -7.65 -22.51
C GLN A 107 -2.05 -6.89 -23.84
N THR A 108 -2.52 -5.65 -23.78
CA THR A 108 -2.62 -4.79 -24.96
C THR A 108 -1.67 -3.59 -24.82
N TRP A 109 -0.95 -3.29 -25.91
CA TRP A 109 0.11 -2.28 -25.93
C TRP A 109 -0.04 -1.38 -27.15
N LYS A 110 0.15 -0.08 -26.95
CA LYS A 110 0.04 0.95 -27.98
C LYS A 110 1.39 1.64 -28.20
N GLN A 111 1.80 1.74 -29.45
CA GLN A 111 3.01 2.44 -29.86
C GLN A 111 2.91 3.93 -29.52
N LEU A 112 3.98 4.52 -28.98
CA LEU A 112 4.01 5.94 -28.62
C LEU A 112 4.24 6.87 -29.81
N ALA A 113 5.14 6.50 -30.72
CA ALA A 113 5.50 7.29 -31.91
C ALA A 113 5.44 6.45 -33.17
N THR A 114 5.05 7.04 -34.30
CA THR A 114 5.03 6.34 -35.59
C THR A 114 6.47 6.12 -36.08
N SER A 115 6.79 4.89 -36.48
CA SER A 115 8.12 4.55 -37.00
C SER A 115 8.04 3.40 -38.01
N HIS A 116 9.17 3.05 -38.63
CA HIS A 116 9.29 1.89 -39.52
C HIS A 116 9.29 0.54 -38.76
N PHE A 117 9.11 0.56 -37.45
CA PHE A 117 9.01 -0.64 -36.62
C PHE A 117 7.65 -1.31 -36.82
N LYS A 118 7.55 -2.25 -37.77
CA LYS A 118 6.30 -2.98 -38.06
C LYS A 118 6.26 -4.32 -37.32
N LEU A 119 5.13 -4.56 -36.64
CA LEU A 119 4.79 -5.81 -35.96
C LEU A 119 3.75 -6.58 -36.78
N ARG A 120 3.85 -7.91 -36.76
CA ARG A 120 2.91 -8.83 -37.40
C ARG A 120 2.41 -9.85 -36.37
N VAL A 121 1.23 -10.41 -36.64
CA VAL A 121 0.73 -11.56 -35.87
C VAL A 121 1.72 -12.71 -35.99
N GLY A 122 2.01 -13.37 -34.87
CA GLY A 122 3.01 -14.44 -34.76
C GLY A 122 4.43 -13.95 -34.42
N ASP A 123 4.71 -12.65 -34.46
CA ASP A 123 6.02 -12.13 -34.06
C ASP A 123 6.26 -12.42 -32.56
N ARG A 124 7.42 -13.01 -32.25
CA ARG A 124 7.91 -13.13 -30.86
C ARG A 124 8.60 -11.84 -30.45
N VAL A 125 8.09 -11.20 -29.42
CA VAL A 125 8.51 -9.89 -28.94
C VAL A 125 8.92 -9.94 -27.48
N SER A 126 9.85 -9.07 -27.10
CA SER A 126 10.15 -8.80 -25.69
C SER A 126 9.81 -7.36 -25.34
N ILE A 127 9.30 -7.15 -24.13
CA ILE A 127 8.98 -5.86 -23.57
C ILE A 127 9.81 -5.67 -22.32
N GLU A 128 10.75 -4.74 -22.41
CA GLU A 128 11.69 -4.40 -21.37
C GLU A 128 11.23 -3.10 -20.68
N ARG A 129 11.27 -3.09 -19.35
CA ARG A 129 11.02 -1.88 -18.56
C ARG A 129 12.23 -0.96 -18.63
N GLY A 130 12.01 0.28 -19.05
CA GLY A 130 12.98 1.36 -18.96
C GLY A 130 12.80 2.22 -17.72
N SER A 131 13.56 3.31 -17.65
CA SER A 131 13.43 4.32 -16.59
C SER A 131 12.08 5.06 -16.69
N LEU A 132 11.63 5.66 -15.58
CA LEU A 132 10.44 6.52 -15.53
C LEU A 132 9.16 5.86 -16.08
N ASN A 133 8.95 4.57 -15.76
CA ASN A 133 7.82 3.77 -16.24
C ASN A 133 7.71 3.70 -17.78
N SER A 134 8.82 3.83 -18.50
CA SER A 134 8.85 3.57 -19.94
C SER A 134 8.92 2.08 -20.23
N PHE A 135 8.39 1.67 -21.38
CA PHE A 135 8.47 0.30 -21.87
C PHE A 135 8.94 0.29 -23.31
N PHE A 136 9.91 -0.57 -23.59
CA PHE A 136 10.51 -0.73 -24.90
C PHE A 136 10.20 -2.12 -25.43
N LEU A 137 9.66 -2.16 -26.64
CA LEU A 137 9.35 -3.39 -27.32
C LEU A 137 10.39 -3.68 -28.40
N SER A 138 10.88 -4.91 -28.41
CA SER A 138 11.86 -5.42 -29.37
C SER A 138 11.33 -6.69 -30.05
N LYS A 139 11.73 -6.94 -31.29
CA LYS A 139 11.45 -8.22 -31.97
C LYS A 139 12.66 -9.13 -31.83
N SER A 140 12.42 -10.43 -31.69
CA SER A 140 13.50 -11.44 -31.64
C SER A 140 14.49 -11.36 -32.81
N ASN A 141 14.03 -10.93 -33.99
CA ASN A 141 14.85 -10.82 -35.21
C ASN A 141 15.40 -9.40 -35.50
N SER A 142 15.31 -8.47 -34.56
CA SER A 142 15.72 -7.07 -34.79
C SER A 142 16.26 -6.43 -33.52
N SER A 143 17.40 -5.74 -33.63
CA SER A 143 17.97 -4.93 -32.54
C SER A 143 17.23 -3.62 -32.27
N LYS A 144 16.30 -3.22 -33.16
CA LYS A 144 15.50 -2.01 -32.96
C LYS A 144 14.55 -2.18 -31.78
N LYS A 145 14.54 -1.17 -30.90
CA LYS A 145 13.58 -1.03 -29.80
C LYS A 145 12.67 0.14 -30.07
N GLU A 146 11.38 0.01 -29.77
CA GLU A 146 10.38 1.04 -29.96
C GLU A 146 9.57 1.25 -28.68
N LYS A 147 9.15 2.49 -28.39
CA LYS A 147 8.43 2.76 -27.15
C LYS A 147 6.94 2.42 -27.29
N PHE A 148 6.45 1.67 -26.31
CA PHE A 148 5.03 1.32 -26.19
C PHE A 148 4.52 1.72 -24.81
N THR A 149 3.23 2.00 -24.72
CA THR A 149 2.51 2.15 -23.46
C THR A 149 1.45 1.07 -23.37
N ARG A 150 1.26 0.53 -22.17
CA ARG A 150 0.18 -0.42 -21.95
C ARG A 150 -1.14 0.33 -22.02
N ILE A 151 -2.10 -0.24 -22.72
CA ILE A 151 -3.49 0.24 -22.72
C ILE A 151 -4.34 -0.96 -22.29
N ASN A 152 -5.25 -0.73 -21.33
CA ASN A 152 -6.02 -1.75 -20.61
C ASN A 152 -5.29 -2.39 -19.40
#